data_AF-A0A2A6JH02-F1
#
_entry.id   AF-A0A2A6JH02-F1
#
_cell.length_a   1.000
_cell.length_b   1.000
_cell.length_c   1.000
_cell.angle_alpha   90.00
_cell.angle_beta   90.00
_cell.angle_gamma   90.00
#
_symmetry.space_group_name_H-M   'P 1'
#
loop_
_entity.id
_entity.type
_entity.pdbx_description
1 polymer ?
#
loop_
_entity_poly.entity_id
_entity_poly.type
_entity_poly.pdbx_seq_one_letter_code
_entity_poly.pdbx_strand_id
1 'polypeptide(L)'
;MSRLPILLLLGTIVLAASGAFAQSENEVYNKIEELHGDAAGFDRPLRQLVLAMRTGDAEAIAGLAEYPLTVKANGETYDVENAEDFVENFDDLVTPETRSAVGRQQYGDLFVNSDGVMLAGGAVWMGAVCEDDACEASHWAITAINN
;
A
#
# COMPACT_ATOMS: atom_id res chain seq x y z
N MET A 1 -12.61 50.72 -50.14
CA MET A 1 -12.73 49.30 -50.54
C MET A 1 -11.60 48.53 -49.87
N SER A 2 -11.97 47.41 -49.24
CA SER A 2 -11.13 46.34 -48.68
C SER A 2 -10.12 46.66 -47.56
N ARG A 3 -10.44 46.19 -46.35
CA ARG A 3 -9.49 45.77 -45.31
C ARG A 3 -9.91 44.36 -44.90
N LEU A 4 -9.12 43.35 -45.22
CA LEU A 4 -9.32 41.97 -44.75
C LEU A 4 -8.26 41.71 -43.67
N PRO A 5 -8.63 41.32 -42.43
CA PRO A 5 -7.66 41.07 -41.39
C PRO A 5 -7.19 39.62 -41.40
N ILE A 6 -5.91 39.48 -41.10
CA ILE A 6 -5.16 38.24 -40.86
C ILE A 6 -5.73 37.57 -39.59
N LEU A 7 -6.21 36.33 -39.71
CA LEU A 7 -6.52 35.49 -38.54
C LEU A 7 -5.25 34.78 -38.08
N LEU A 8 -4.75 35.18 -36.91
CA LEU A 8 -3.79 34.43 -36.10
C LEU A 8 -4.52 33.27 -35.40
N LEU A 9 -4.17 32.03 -35.74
CA LEU A 9 -4.55 30.83 -34.99
C LEU A 9 -3.58 30.64 -33.81
N LEU A 10 -4.02 30.99 -32.60
CA LEU A 10 -3.37 30.54 -31.36
C LEU A 10 -3.76 29.07 -31.12
N GLY A 11 -2.78 28.17 -31.23
CA GLY A 11 -2.92 26.79 -30.78
C GLY A 11 -2.73 26.70 -29.26
N THR A 12 -3.79 26.33 -28.54
CA THR A 12 -3.73 25.98 -27.12
C THR A 12 -3.19 24.56 -26.95
N ILE A 13 -2.01 24.44 -26.34
CA ILE A 13 -1.47 23.17 -25.83
C ILE A 13 -2.17 22.90 -24.49
N VAL A 14 -2.94 21.81 -24.41
CA VAL A 14 -3.49 21.31 -23.13
C VAL A 14 -2.42 20.41 -22.51
N LEU A 15 -1.80 20.87 -21.42
CA LEU A 15 -1.06 19.98 -20.51
C LEU A 15 -2.08 19.19 -19.70
N ALA A 16 -2.23 17.90 -19.99
CA ALA A 16 -2.91 16.98 -19.09
C ALA A 16 -1.96 16.65 -17.94
N ALA A 17 -2.23 17.21 -16.75
CA ALA A 17 -1.61 16.76 -15.52
C ALA A 17 -2.25 15.41 -15.15
N SER A 18 -1.47 14.33 -15.24
CA SER A 18 -1.88 12.99 -14.83
C SER A 18 -1.95 12.92 -13.30
N GLY A 19 -3.05 13.39 -12.73
CA GLY A 19 -3.42 13.03 -11.36
C GLY A 19 -3.72 11.54 -11.32
N ALA A 20 -3.12 10.81 -10.37
CA ALA A 20 -3.53 9.45 -10.06
C ALA A 20 -5.03 9.49 -9.71
N PHE A 21 -5.87 8.93 -10.59
CA PHE A 21 -7.28 8.78 -10.29
C PHE A 21 -7.39 7.66 -9.27
N ALA A 22 -7.90 7.97 -8.08
CA ALA A 22 -8.28 6.94 -7.10
C ALA A 22 -9.25 5.97 -7.79
N GLN A 23 -8.93 4.67 -7.72
CA GLN A 23 -9.77 3.63 -8.29
C GLN A 23 -11.07 3.53 -7.47
N SER A 24 -12.13 2.98 -8.07
CA SER A 24 -13.31 2.67 -7.26
C SER A 24 -12.98 1.55 -6.26
N GLU A 25 -13.52 1.60 -5.05
CA GLU A 25 -13.29 0.55 -4.04
C GLU A 25 -13.70 -0.83 -4.57
N ASN A 26 -14.76 -0.91 -5.37
CA ASN A 26 -15.21 -2.14 -6.02
C ASN A 26 -14.18 -2.69 -7.03
N GLU A 27 -13.46 -1.83 -7.73
CA GLU A 27 -12.42 -2.26 -8.68
C GLU A 27 -11.25 -2.89 -7.93
N VAL A 28 -10.78 -2.24 -6.86
CA VAL A 28 -9.75 -2.79 -5.97
C VAL A 28 -10.20 -4.12 -5.38
N TYR A 29 -11.45 -4.18 -4.88
CA TYR A 29 -12.00 -5.39 -4.25
C TYR A 29 -11.99 -6.56 -5.24
N ASN A 30 -12.52 -6.34 -6.45
CA ASN A 30 -12.54 -7.35 -7.48
C ASN A 30 -11.13 -7.78 -7.89
N LYS A 31 -10.15 -6.86 -7.85
CA LYS A 31 -8.76 -7.18 -8.19
C LYS A 31 -8.09 -8.04 -7.12
N ILE A 32 -8.38 -7.79 -5.85
CA ILE A 32 -7.92 -8.64 -4.74
C ILE A 32 -8.53 -10.04 -4.90
N GLU A 33 -9.84 -10.12 -5.13
CA GLU A 33 -10.52 -11.41 -5.30
C GLU A 33 -9.97 -12.19 -6.51
N GLU A 34 -9.72 -11.51 -7.63
CA GLU A 34 -9.18 -12.13 -8.85
C GLU A 34 -7.76 -12.68 -8.65
N LEU A 35 -6.90 -11.96 -7.92
CA LEU A 35 -5.46 -12.28 -7.85
C LEU A 35 -5.05 -13.08 -6.61
N HIS A 36 -5.68 -12.80 -5.48
CA HIS A 36 -5.30 -13.36 -4.17
C HIS A 36 -6.40 -14.19 -3.54
N GLY A 37 -7.63 -14.05 -4.04
CA GLY A 37 -8.82 -14.54 -3.34
C GLY A 37 -9.06 -13.77 -2.03
N ASP A 38 -10.15 -14.13 -1.36
CA ASP A 38 -10.51 -13.63 -0.03
C ASP A 38 -10.45 -12.10 0.12
N ALA A 39 -11.04 -11.37 -0.84
CA ALA A 39 -11.15 -9.92 -0.73
C ALA A 39 -11.96 -9.49 0.51
N ALA A 40 -12.90 -10.33 0.95
CA ALA A 40 -13.68 -10.12 2.16
C ALA A 40 -12.81 -10.18 3.44
N GLY A 41 -11.83 -11.10 3.49
CA GLY A 41 -10.91 -11.22 4.62
C GLY A 41 -9.89 -10.09 4.73
N PHE A 42 -9.63 -9.37 3.65
CA PHE A 42 -8.65 -8.26 3.63
C PHE A 42 -9.11 -7.00 4.39
N ASP A 43 -10.42 -6.75 4.46
CA ASP A 43 -11.00 -5.51 5.03
C ASP A 43 -10.57 -5.24 6.47
N ARG A 44 -10.57 -6.27 7.32
CA ARG A 44 -10.23 -6.12 8.75
C ARG A 44 -8.73 -5.85 8.94
N PRO A 45 -7.81 -6.66 8.40
CA PRO A 45 -6.36 -6.42 8.43
C PRO A 45 -5.99 -5.02 7.93
N LEU A 46 -6.55 -4.56 6.80
CA LEU A 46 -6.32 -3.20 6.31
C LEU A 46 -6.72 -2.13 7.34
N ARG A 47 -7.92 -2.24 7.92
CA ARG A 47 -8.41 -1.27 8.91
C ARG A 47 -7.56 -1.27 10.17
N GLN A 48 -7.10 -2.45 10.61
CA GLN A 48 -6.20 -2.57 11.76
C GLN A 48 -4.86 -1.90 11.47
N LEU A 49 -4.27 -2.16 10.30
CA LEU A 49 -3.01 -1.55 9.88
C LEU A 49 -3.11 -0.03 9.80
N VAL A 50 -4.13 0.51 9.11
CA VAL A 50 -4.35 1.96 8.96
C VAL A 50 -4.53 2.63 10.33
N LEU A 51 -5.28 2.00 11.24
CA LEU A 51 -5.46 2.51 12.59
C LEU A 51 -4.13 2.50 13.36
N ALA A 52 -3.41 1.37 13.37
CA ALA A 52 -2.17 1.19 14.11
C ALA A 52 -1.06 2.13 13.62
N MET A 53 -0.95 2.33 12.30
CA MET A 53 -0.04 3.30 11.69
C MET A 53 -0.36 4.73 12.11
N ARG A 54 -1.65 5.08 12.22
CA ARG A 54 -2.09 6.40 12.69
C ARG A 54 -1.81 6.63 14.18
N THR A 55 -1.94 5.61 15.01
CA THR A 55 -1.75 5.71 16.47
C THR A 55 -0.32 5.41 16.91
N GLY A 56 0.54 4.91 16.01
CA GLY A 56 1.89 4.45 16.35
C GLY A 56 1.88 3.19 17.23
N ASP A 57 0.89 2.32 17.04
CA ASP A 57 0.75 1.08 17.82
C ASP A 57 1.66 -0.01 17.24
N ALA A 58 2.88 -0.08 17.76
CA ALA A 58 3.90 -1.01 17.29
C ALA A 58 3.49 -2.47 17.48
N GLU A 59 2.83 -2.81 18.60
CA GLU A 59 2.38 -4.17 18.89
C GLU A 59 1.31 -4.62 17.89
N ALA A 60 0.36 -3.75 17.56
CA ALA A 60 -0.65 -4.06 16.56
C ALA A 60 -0.07 -4.23 15.14
N ILE A 61 0.96 -3.45 14.78
CA ILE A 61 1.62 -3.61 13.47
C ILE A 61 2.44 -4.91 13.45
N ALA A 62 3.18 -5.20 14.51
CA ALA A 62 3.95 -6.42 14.65
C ALA A 62 3.05 -7.67 14.57
N GLY A 63 1.88 -7.64 15.22
CA GLY A 63 0.91 -8.73 15.16
C GLY A 63 0.23 -8.94 13.81
N LEU A 64 0.42 -8.01 12.85
CA LEU A 64 -0.05 -8.16 11.47
C LEU A 64 1.06 -8.60 10.52
N ALA A 65 2.31 -8.67 10.96
CA ALA A 65 3.43 -9.01 10.10
C ALA A 65 3.64 -10.52 9.97
N GLU A 66 4.03 -10.95 8.77
CA GLU A 66 4.56 -12.28 8.54
C GLU A 66 6.07 -12.26 8.79
N TYR A 67 6.54 -13.18 9.62
CA TYR A 67 7.95 -13.27 10.02
C TYR A 67 8.65 -14.47 9.36
N PRO A 68 9.91 -14.33 8.92
CA PRO A 68 10.75 -13.14 9.00
C PRO A 68 10.27 -12.02 8.05
N LEU A 69 10.23 -10.79 8.56
CA LEU A 69 9.74 -9.61 7.83
C LEU A 69 10.91 -8.86 7.21
N THR A 70 10.91 -8.72 5.88
CA THR A 70 11.88 -7.86 5.20
C THR A 70 11.50 -6.38 5.33
N VAL A 71 12.39 -5.61 5.93
CA VAL A 71 12.28 -4.15 6.05
C VAL A 71 13.46 -3.49 5.32
N LYS A 72 13.16 -2.58 4.40
CA LYS A 72 14.15 -1.70 3.80
C LYS A 72 14.04 -0.34 4.45
N ALA A 73 15.12 0.11 5.09
CA ALA A 73 15.19 1.42 5.72
C ALA A 73 16.63 1.91 5.68
N ASN A 74 16.83 3.23 5.59
CA ASN A 74 18.15 3.86 5.63
C ASN A 74 19.16 3.35 4.57
N GLY A 75 18.66 2.82 3.45
CA GLY A 75 19.49 2.23 2.39
C GLY A 75 20.00 0.80 2.66
N GLU A 76 19.56 0.20 3.77
CA GLU A 76 19.88 -1.17 4.16
C GLU A 76 18.63 -2.07 4.06
N THR A 77 18.84 -3.38 4.11
CA THR A 77 17.77 -4.38 4.19
C THR A 77 17.96 -5.16 5.49
N TYR A 78 16.90 -5.23 6.29
CA TYR A 78 16.83 -5.93 7.55
C TYR A 78 15.84 -7.09 7.38
N ASP A 79 16.22 -8.26 7.86
CA ASP A 79 15.29 -9.36 8.10
C ASP A 79 14.97 -9.34 9.60
N VAL A 80 13.75 -8.96 9.93
CA VAL A 80 13.26 -8.88 11.30
C VAL A 80 12.67 -10.24 11.63
N GLU A 81 13.20 -10.92 12.65
CA GLU A 81 12.91 -12.35 12.86
C GLU A 81 11.59 -12.60 13.61
N ASN A 82 11.13 -11.63 14.41
CA ASN A 82 9.94 -11.79 15.24
C ASN A 82 9.35 -10.45 15.68
N ALA A 83 8.18 -10.53 16.32
CA ALA A 83 7.44 -9.37 16.81
C ALA A 83 8.15 -8.57 17.92
N GLU A 84 8.93 -9.23 18.79
CA GLU A 84 9.68 -8.56 19.84
C GLU A 84 10.75 -7.66 19.23
N ASP A 85 11.56 -8.20 18.31
CA ASP A 85 12.58 -7.44 17.58
C ASP A 85 11.97 -6.27 16.79
N PHE A 86 10.79 -6.46 16.19
CA PHE A 86 10.09 -5.40 15.49
C PHE A 86 9.68 -4.26 16.43
N VAL A 87 9.08 -4.58 17.58
CA VAL A 87 8.61 -3.58 18.54
C VAL A 87 9.79 -2.82 19.16
N GLU A 88 10.88 -3.52 19.49
CA GLU A 88 12.09 -2.89 20.05
C GLU A 88 12.74 -1.88 19.09
N ASN A 89 12.67 -2.14 17.78
CA ASN A 89 13.30 -1.32 16.75
C ASN A 89 12.28 -0.49 15.92
N PHE A 90 11.07 -0.32 16.42
CA PHE A 90 9.92 0.16 15.64
C PHE A 90 10.16 1.50 14.94
N ASP A 91 10.69 2.50 15.64
CA ASP A 91 10.88 3.84 15.07
C ASP A 91 11.95 3.87 13.95
N ASP A 92 12.90 2.92 13.97
CA ASP A 92 13.91 2.76 12.91
C ASP A 92 13.37 1.95 11.73
N LEU A 93 12.49 0.97 11.99
CA LEU A 93 11.88 0.08 10.99
C LEU A 93 10.67 0.69 10.29
N VAL A 94 9.93 1.60 10.93
CA VAL A 94 8.71 2.22 10.39
C VAL A 94 8.73 3.72 10.61
N THR A 95 9.23 4.43 9.60
CA THR A 95 9.44 5.87 9.70
C THR A 95 8.13 6.63 9.93
N PRO A 96 8.20 7.83 10.53
CA PRO A 96 7.02 8.71 10.65
C PRO A 96 6.34 9.01 9.32
N GLU A 97 7.09 9.06 8.21
CA GLU A 97 6.56 9.29 6.87
C GLU A 97 5.71 8.09 6.40
N THR A 98 6.23 6.86 6.52
CA THR A 98 5.49 5.64 6.20
C THR A 98 4.22 5.52 7.04
N ARG A 99 4.31 5.71 8.36
CA ARG A 99 3.14 5.69 9.25
C ARG A 99 2.07 6.69 8.84
N SER A 100 2.51 7.90 8.55
CA SER A 100 1.66 9.00 8.10
C SER A 100 0.97 8.68 6.76
N ALA A 101 1.71 8.13 5.79
CA ALA A 101 1.18 7.78 4.48
C ALA A 101 0.19 6.61 4.56
N VAL A 102 0.54 5.52 5.24
CA VAL A 102 -0.33 4.34 5.41
C VAL A 102 -1.55 4.67 6.26
N GLY A 103 -1.38 5.45 7.34
CA GLY A 103 -2.48 5.83 8.25
C GLY A 103 -3.57 6.72 7.63
N ARG A 104 -3.40 7.15 6.36
CA ARG A 104 -4.39 7.89 5.57
C ARG A 104 -5.00 7.10 4.40
N GLN A 105 -4.51 5.89 4.13
CA GLN A 105 -4.99 5.09 3.00
C GLN A 105 -6.46 4.75 3.15
N GLN A 106 -7.18 4.84 2.04
CA GLN A 106 -8.51 4.28 1.85
C GLN A 106 -8.42 3.05 0.94
N TYR A 107 -9.49 2.28 0.88
CA TYR A 107 -9.53 1.05 0.09
C TYR A 107 -9.30 1.31 -1.41
N GLY A 108 -9.88 2.39 -1.95
CA GLY A 108 -9.70 2.79 -3.36
C GLY A 108 -8.31 3.37 -3.71
N ASP A 109 -7.46 3.62 -2.71
CA ASP A 109 -6.10 4.13 -2.90
C ASP A 109 -5.07 3.01 -3.07
N LEU A 110 -5.50 1.75 -2.94
CA LEU A 110 -4.63 0.59 -2.97
C LEU A 110 -4.34 0.17 -4.40
N PHE A 111 -3.13 -0.32 -4.61
CA PHE A 111 -2.75 -0.94 -5.87
C PHE A 111 -2.55 -2.44 -5.65
N VAL A 112 -3.05 -3.26 -6.58
CA VAL A 112 -3.05 -4.71 -6.43
C VAL A 112 -2.38 -5.34 -7.64
N ASN A 113 -1.41 -6.21 -7.38
CA ASN A 113 -0.75 -7.03 -8.41
C ASN A 113 -0.56 -8.46 -7.90
N SER A 114 0.17 -9.31 -8.62
CA SER A 114 0.44 -10.70 -8.21
C SER A 114 1.22 -10.84 -6.91
N ASP A 115 1.93 -9.79 -6.49
CA ASP A 115 2.81 -9.82 -5.32
C ASP A 115 2.05 -9.44 -4.04
N GLY A 116 0.86 -8.84 -4.17
CA GLY A 116 0.02 -8.47 -3.04
C GLY A 116 -0.75 -7.18 -3.27
N VAL A 117 -1.07 -6.54 -2.15
CA VAL A 117 -1.71 -5.23 -2.05
C VAL A 117 -0.68 -4.23 -1.57
N MET A 118 -0.43 -3.22 -2.39
CA MET A 118 0.51 -2.14 -2.16
C MET A 118 -0.20 -0.95 -1.49
N LEU A 119 0.39 -0.47 -0.40
CA LEU A 119 -0.03 0.73 0.32
C LEU A 119 1.02 1.83 0.15
N ALA A 120 0.56 3.09 0.14
CA ALA A 120 1.42 4.27 0.19
C ALA A 120 2.56 4.27 -0.86
N GLY A 121 2.23 3.90 -2.10
CA GLY A 121 3.20 3.92 -3.20
C GLY A 121 4.32 2.89 -3.10
N GLY A 122 4.14 1.83 -2.30
CA GLY A 122 5.13 0.75 -2.14
C GLY A 122 5.77 0.71 -0.76
N ALA A 123 5.41 1.64 0.12
CA ALA A 123 5.99 1.71 1.45
C ALA A 123 5.61 0.51 2.34
N VAL A 124 4.44 -0.08 2.12
CA VAL A 124 4.03 -1.32 2.79
C VAL A 124 3.34 -2.25 1.79
N TRP A 125 3.62 -3.54 1.90
CA TRP A 125 2.97 -4.61 1.15
C TRP A 125 2.23 -5.54 2.10
N MET A 126 0.99 -5.87 1.75
CA MET A 126 0.24 -6.94 2.39
C MET A 126 -0.01 -8.08 1.40
N GLY A 127 0.11 -9.31 1.85
CA GLY A 127 -0.12 -10.51 1.04
C GLY A 127 -1.01 -11.51 1.75
N ALA A 128 -1.68 -12.36 0.97
CA ALA A 128 -2.34 -13.56 1.48
C ALA A 128 -1.27 -14.65 1.68
N VAL A 129 -1.02 -15.00 2.93
CA VAL A 129 -0.02 -16.00 3.35
C VAL A 129 -0.72 -17.32 3.63
N CYS A 130 -0.33 -18.37 2.93
CA CYS A 130 -0.84 -19.72 3.14
C CYS A 130 -0.43 -20.24 4.53
N GLU A 131 -1.35 -20.88 5.26
CA GLU A 131 -1.02 -21.50 6.55
C GLU A 131 -0.11 -22.73 6.40
N ASP A 132 -0.14 -23.37 5.22
CA ASP A 132 0.70 -24.52 4.86
C ASP A 132 0.89 -24.64 3.33
N ASP A 133 1.67 -25.64 2.91
CA ASP A 133 1.96 -25.93 1.50
C ASP A 133 0.72 -26.31 0.67
N ALA A 134 -0.36 -26.77 1.31
CA ALA A 134 -1.61 -27.10 0.62
C ALA A 134 -2.43 -25.84 0.30
N CYS A 135 -2.22 -24.76 1.07
CA CYS A 135 -2.85 -23.45 0.91
C CYS A 135 -4.39 -23.52 0.82
N GLU A 136 -4.99 -24.40 1.63
CA GLU A 136 -6.45 -24.47 1.76
C GLU A 136 -7.00 -23.34 2.64
N ALA A 137 -6.13 -22.76 3.48
CA ALA A 137 -6.38 -21.59 4.30
C ALA A 137 -5.23 -20.59 4.16
N SER A 138 -5.57 -19.31 4.19
CA SER A 138 -4.62 -18.21 4.19
C SER A 138 -5.08 -17.10 5.12
N HIS A 139 -4.13 -16.23 5.47
CA HIS A 139 -4.42 -15.02 6.23
C HIS A 139 -3.68 -13.84 5.60
N TRP A 140 -4.20 -12.63 5.80
CA TRP A 140 -3.56 -11.42 5.31
C TRP A 140 -2.54 -10.91 6.33
N ALA A 141 -1.30 -10.70 5.86
CA ALA A 141 -0.21 -10.21 6.68
C ALA A 141 0.61 -9.14 5.94
N ILE A 142 1.35 -8.33 6.70
CA ILE A 142 2.39 -7.44 6.16
C ILE A 142 3.57 -8.32 5.75
N THR A 143 3.97 -8.21 4.48
CA THR A 143 5.07 -9.03 3.91
C THR A 143 6.33 -8.21 3.62
N ALA A 144 6.21 -6.89 3.53
CA ALA A 144 7.36 -6.00 3.40
C ALA A 144 7.05 -4.57 3.86
N ILE A 145 8.08 -3.89 4.35
CA ILE A 145 8.09 -2.44 4.61
C ILE A 145 9.28 -1.81 3.87
N ASN A 146 9.05 -0.72 3.14
CA ASN A 146 10.06 0.02 2.38
C ASN A 146 10.00 1.50 2.75
N ASN A 147 10.95 1.98 3.54
CA ASN A 147 11.10 3.38 3.93
C ASN A 147 12.12 4.12 3.07
#